data_AF-A0A8T0CVI7-F1
#
_entry.id   AF-A0A8T0CVI7-F1
#
_cell.length_a   1.000
_cell.length_b   1.000
_cell.length_c   1.000
_cell.angle_alpha   90.00
_cell.angle_beta   90.00
_cell.angle_gamma   90.00
#
_symmetry.space_group_name_H-M   'P 1'
#
loop_
_entity.id
_entity.type
_entity.pdbx_description
1 polymer ?
#
loop_
_entity_poly.entity_id
_entity_poly.type
_entity_poly.pdbx_seq_one_letter_code
_entity_poly.pdbx_strand_id
1 'polypeptide(L)'
;MLHLIDQIQRLGIDYHFEREIDQQLEKIHKNYSQFDHGDFKGDDLHKVALRFRLLRQQCFNISSEVFNKFKDSDGNFKKSLITDVRGLLSLYEACHLRCHGDVILEEALPFAITHLESIDEMKVSTSLAKQVSHAQEQPLRKGLPRLEARHYISLYQEEPSHDKILLTLAKLDFNLLQEQHQKEIGKITRSTNFP
;
A
#
# COMPACT_ATOMS: atom_id res chain seq x y z
N MET A 1 -12.31 6.90 -2.20
CA MET A 1 -11.89 6.20 -3.44
C MET A 1 -10.52 5.55 -3.30
N LEU A 2 -9.42 6.29 -3.14
CA LEU A 2 -8.06 5.71 -2.97
C LEU A 2 -8.00 4.60 -1.92
N HIS A 3 -8.59 4.82 -0.76
CA HIS A 3 -8.64 3.83 0.33
C HIS A 3 -9.34 2.53 -0.08
N LEU A 4 -10.43 2.62 -0.85
CA LEU A 4 -11.18 1.46 -1.30
C LEU A 4 -10.39 0.66 -2.32
N ILE A 5 -9.72 1.34 -3.27
CA ILE A 5 -8.83 0.69 -4.24
C ILE A 5 -7.70 -0.04 -3.51
N ASP A 6 -7.08 0.61 -2.53
CA ASP A 6 -6.03 0.01 -1.71
C ASP A 6 -6.53 -1.22 -0.95
N GLN A 7 -7.70 -1.14 -0.32
CA GLN A 7 -8.31 -2.27 0.38
C GLN A 7 -8.57 -3.44 -0.57
N ILE A 8 -9.15 -3.19 -1.75
CA ILE A 8 -9.43 -4.22 -2.76
C ILE A 8 -8.15 -4.92 -3.21
N GLN A 9 -7.09 -4.15 -3.51
CA GLN A 9 -5.78 -4.70 -3.90
C GLN A 9 -5.12 -5.48 -2.76
N ARG A 10 -5.10 -4.92 -1.55
CA ARG A 10 -4.49 -5.59 -0.39
C ARG A 10 -5.27 -6.82 0.05
N LEU A 11 -6.58 -6.91 -0.22
CA LEU A 11 -7.38 -8.11 0.00
C LEU A 11 -7.20 -9.16 -1.10
N GLY A 12 -6.47 -8.84 -2.18
CA GLY A 12 -6.16 -9.75 -3.27
C GLY A 12 -7.37 -10.15 -4.11
N ILE A 13 -8.31 -9.23 -4.27
CA ILE A 13 -9.55 -9.39 -5.07
C ILE A 13 -9.69 -8.35 -6.18
N ASP A 14 -8.63 -7.58 -6.43
CA ASP A 14 -8.55 -6.52 -7.43
C ASP A 14 -8.75 -7.00 -8.87
N TYR A 15 -8.36 -8.24 -9.16
CA TYR A 15 -8.56 -8.84 -10.49
C TYR A 15 -10.05 -9.00 -10.87
N HIS A 16 -10.99 -8.91 -9.91
CA HIS A 16 -12.43 -8.84 -10.19
C HIS A 16 -12.93 -7.43 -10.55
N PHE A 17 -12.09 -6.41 -10.34
CA PHE A 17 -12.43 -4.99 -10.46
C PHE A 17 -11.42 -4.22 -11.32
N GLU A 18 -10.63 -4.89 -12.16
CA GLU A 18 -9.53 -4.28 -12.94
C GLU A 18 -10.02 -3.04 -13.71
N ARG A 19 -11.09 -3.20 -14.48
CA ARG A 19 -11.67 -2.12 -15.28
C ARG A 19 -12.12 -0.94 -14.42
N GLU A 20 -12.80 -1.21 -13.31
CA GLU A 20 -13.27 -0.18 -12.39
C GLU A 20 -12.10 0.56 -11.74
N ILE A 21 -11.07 -0.18 -11.31
CA ILE A 21 -9.86 0.38 -10.70
C ILE A 21 -9.12 1.27 -11.72
N ASP A 22 -8.89 0.77 -12.93
CA ASP A 22 -8.19 1.49 -13.99
C ASP A 22 -8.90 2.80 -14.33
N GLN A 23 -10.21 2.74 -14.55
CA GLN A 23 -11.02 3.94 -14.82
C GLN A 23 -10.96 4.97 -13.70
N GLN A 24 -10.88 4.54 -12.44
CA GLN A 24 -10.76 5.47 -11.31
C GLN A 24 -9.35 6.05 -11.19
N LEU A 25 -8.31 5.24 -11.39
CA LEU A 25 -6.92 5.71 -11.35
C LEU A 25 -6.62 6.68 -12.49
N GLU A 26 -7.14 6.44 -13.70
CA GLU A 26 -7.08 7.41 -14.81
C GLU A 26 -7.72 8.75 -14.45
N LYS A 27 -8.91 8.74 -13.84
CA LYS A 27 -9.59 9.98 -13.40
C LYS A 27 -8.76 10.70 -12.35
N ILE A 28 -8.20 9.97 -11.39
CA ILE A 28 -7.34 10.53 -10.34
C ILE A 28 -6.08 11.15 -10.95
N HIS A 29 -5.45 10.50 -11.94
CA HIS A 29 -4.27 11.00 -12.63
C HIS A 29 -4.57 12.25 -13.47
N LYS A 30 -5.67 12.25 -14.24
CA LYS A 30 -6.12 13.42 -15.00
C LYS A 30 -6.34 14.62 -14.08
N ASN A 31 -7.05 14.42 -12.97
CA ASN A 31 -7.24 15.47 -11.97
C ASN A 31 -5.91 15.95 -11.38
N TYR A 32 -4.98 15.05 -11.08
CA TYR A 32 -3.65 15.41 -10.58
C TYR A 32 -2.88 16.29 -11.59
N SER A 33 -2.91 15.96 -12.88
CA SER A 33 -2.20 16.68 -13.94
C SER A 33 -2.76 18.08 -14.27
N GLN A 34 -4.03 18.33 -13.96
CA GLN A 34 -4.70 19.61 -14.23
C GLN A 34 -4.35 20.69 -13.20
N PHE A 35 -3.87 20.30 -12.01
CA PHE A 35 -3.35 21.24 -11.03
C PHE A 35 -1.83 21.35 -11.22
N ASP A 36 -1.30 22.58 -11.14
CA ASP A 36 0.13 22.85 -11.24
C ASP A 36 0.88 21.99 -10.22
N HIS A 37 1.49 20.91 -10.70
CA HIS A 37 2.15 19.87 -9.89
C HIS A 37 1.30 19.21 -8.77
N GLY A 38 -0.04 19.21 -8.89
CA GLY A 38 -0.89 18.54 -7.91
C GLY A 38 -0.82 19.19 -6.52
N ASP A 39 -0.86 20.52 -6.44
CA ASP A 39 -0.90 21.27 -5.17
C ASP A 39 -2.24 21.08 -4.44
N PHE A 40 -2.46 19.85 -3.94
CA PHE A 40 -3.51 19.53 -2.98
C PHE A 40 -3.05 20.03 -1.60
N LYS A 41 -3.08 21.36 -1.39
CA LYS A 41 -2.64 22.01 -0.14
C LYS A 41 -3.26 21.43 1.14
N GLY A 42 -4.41 20.75 1.02
CA GLY A 42 -5.11 20.10 2.14
C GLY A 42 -4.85 18.60 2.33
N ASP A 43 -4.13 17.94 1.43
CA ASP A 43 -3.88 16.49 1.55
C ASP A 43 -2.75 16.20 2.54
N ASP A 44 -3.03 15.35 3.52
CA ASP A 44 -2.06 14.79 4.46
C ASP A 44 -1.04 13.84 3.79
N LEU A 45 -0.01 13.45 4.55
CA LEU A 45 1.06 12.58 4.07
C LEU A 45 0.52 11.23 3.61
N HIS A 46 -0.40 10.63 4.37
CA HIS A 46 -1.03 9.36 4.03
C HIS A 46 -1.69 9.41 2.64
N LYS A 47 -2.53 10.41 2.38
CA LYS A 47 -3.25 10.54 1.11
C LYS A 47 -2.32 10.75 -0.07
N VAL A 48 -1.31 11.60 0.07
CA VAL A 48 -0.34 11.85 -1.02
C VAL A 48 0.48 10.61 -1.31
N ALA A 49 1.02 9.97 -0.27
CA ALA A 49 1.83 8.77 -0.42
C ALA A 49 1.01 7.60 -1.01
N LEU A 50 -0.23 7.42 -0.55
CA LEU A 50 -1.14 6.41 -1.07
C LEU A 50 -1.47 6.65 -2.55
N ARG A 51 -1.81 7.89 -2.93
CA ARG A 51 -2.06 8.25 -4.33
C ARG A 51 -0.84 7.98 -5.20
N PHE A 52 0.34 8.45 -4.75
CA PHE A 52 1.60 8.23 -5.45
C PHE A 52 1.86 6.74 -5.67
N ARG A 53 1.73 5.93 -4.61
CA ARG A 53 1.92 4.48 -4.69
C ARG A 53 0.97 3.83 -5.70
N LEU A 54 -0.34 4.06 -5.56
CA LEU A 54 -1.35 3.41 -6.41
C LEU A 54 -1.17 3.79 -7.89
N LEU A 55 -0.87 5.06 -8.17
CA LEU A 55 -0.60 5.52 -9.54
C LEU A 55 0.68 4.90 -10.11
N ARG A 56 1.80 4.93 -9.37
CA ARG A 56 3.06 4.34 -9.84
C ARG A 56 3.00 2.82 -10.00
N GLN A 57 2.23 2.13 -9.16
CA GLN A 57 2.01 0.68 -9.29
C GLN A 57 1.35 0.34 -10.64
N GLN A 58 0.53 1.25 -11.19
CA GLN A 58 -0.11 1.12 -12.50
C GLN A 58 0.63 1.89 -13.62
N CYS A 59 1.93 2.13 -13.43
CA CYS A 59 2.80 2.76 -14.43
C CYS A 59 2.39 4.18 -14.86
N PHE A 60 1.56 4.89 -14.10
CA PHE A 60 1.30 6.30 -14.34
C PHE A 60 2.55 7.12 -14.00
N ASN A 61 2.88 8.06 -14.89
CA ASN A 61 3.96 9.02 -14.62
C ASN A 61 3.48 10.06 -13.60
N ILE A 62 4.02 9.96 -12.38
CA ILE A 62 3.83 10.93 -11.30
C ILE A 62 5.18 11.30 -10.70
N SER A 63 5.39 12.62 -10.58
CA SER A 63 6.62 13.18 -10.04
C SER A 63 6.72 12.93 -8.53
N SER A 64 7.90 12.50 -8.07
CA SER A 64 8.20 12.37 -6.65
C SER A 64 8.31 13.74 -5.96
N GLU A 65 8.45 14.83 -6.71
CA GLU A 65 8.46 16.20 -6.19
C GLU A 65 7.17 16.59 -5.45
N VAL A 66 6.09 15.82 -5.59
CA VAL A 66 4.87 15.96 -4.78
C VAL A 66 5.14 15.90 -3.27
N PHE A 67 6.23 15.25 -2.85
CA PHE A 67 6.62 15.15 -1.45
C PHE A 67 7.32 16.41 -0.91
N ASN A 68 7.72 17.39 -1.76
CA ASN A 68 8.39 18.62 -1.31
C ASN A 68 7.55 19.43 -0.33
N LYS A 69 6.22 19.38 -0.42
CA LYS A 69 5.34 20.09 0.52
C LYS A 69 5.48 19.61 1.97
N PHE A 70 6.06 18.42 2.16
CA PHE A 70 6.35 17.83 3.47
C PHE A 70 7.76 18.16 3.97
N LYS A 71 8.53 18.95 3.23
CA LYS A 71 9.83 19.48 3.67
C LYS A 71 9.71 20.85 4.33
N ASP A 72 10.60 21.12 5.28
CA ASP A 72 10.79 22.43 5.91
C ASP A 72 11.68 23.36 5.07
N SER A 73 11.96 24.56 5.59
CA SER A 73 12.80 25.56 4.91
C SER A 73 14.24 25.12 4.72
N ASP A 74 14.71 24.16 5.53
CA ASP A 74 16.07 23.63 5.46
C ASP A 74 16.15 22.45 4.48
N GLY A 75 15.03 22.12 3.83
CA GLY A 75 14.93 21.02 2.88
C GLY A 75 14.82 19.64 3.54
N ASN A 76 14.56 19.55 4.84
CA ASN A 76 14.39 18.28 5.56
C ASN A 76 12.92 17.92 5.69
N PHE A 77 12.58 16.62 5.79
CA PHE A 77 11.21 16.22 6.11
C PHE A 77 10.78 16.76 7.48
N LYS A 78 9.61 17.40 7.53
CA LYS A 78 9.10 18.08 8.72
C LYS A 78 9.01 17.11 9.90
N LYS A 79 9.57 17.50 11.04
CA LYS A 79 9.46 16.74 12.31
C LYS A 79 8.01 16.51 12.76
N SER A 80 7.07 17.37 12.34
CA SER A 80 5.64 17.19 12.62
C SER A 80 5.04 15.93 11.99
N LEU A 81 5.71 15.32 11.01
CA LEU A 81 5.26 14.07 10.38
C LEU A 81 5.54 12.84 11.25
N ILE A 82 6.45 12.96 12.23
CA ILE A 82 6.87 11.84 13.09
C ILE A 82 5.68 11.28 13.89
N THR A 83 4.69 12.12 14.21
CA THR A 83 3.49 11.71 14.93
C THR A 83 2.42 11.09 14.02
N ASP A 84 2.52 11.22 12.70
CA ASP A 84 1.60 10.62 11.73
C ASP A 84 2.13 9.24 11.29
N VAL A 85 2.00 8.24 12.16
CA VAL A 85 2.49 6.87 11.91
C VAL A 85 1.89 6.28 10.64
N ARG A 86 0.61 6.56 10.36
CA ARG A 86 -0.07 6.08 9.14
C ARG A 86 0.51 6.75 7.88
N GLY A 87 0.78 8.05 7.95
CA GLY A 87 1.48 8.79 6.90
C GLY A 87 2.88 8.27 6.66
N LEU A 88 3.67 8.04 7.71
CA LEU A 88 5.01 7.46 7.62
C LEU A 88 5.01 6.07 6.97
N LEU A 89 4.10 5.18 7.40
CA LEU A 89 3.95 3.86 6.79
C LEU A 89 3.62 3.97 5.30
N SER A 90 2.75 4.90 4.93
CA SER A 90 2.38 5.10 3.54
C SER A 90 3.52 5.66 2.70
N LEU A 91 4.31 6.59 3.27
CA LEU A 91 5.53 7.12 2.66
C LEU A 91 6.57 6.02 2.47
N TYR A 92 6.79 5.18 3.48
CA TYR A 92 7.67 4.02 3.40
C TYR A 92 7.29 3.12 2.21
N GLU A 93 6.01 2.73 2.11
CA GLU A 93 5.54 1.89 1.00
C GLU A 93 5.68 2.58 -0.37
N ALA A 94 5.44 3.89 -0.44
CA ALA A 94 5.63 4.69 -1.65
C ALA A 94 7.11 4.77 -2.07
N CYS A 95 8.05 4.89 -1.13
CA CYS A 95 9.48 4.94 -1.41
C CYS A 95 10.01 3.68 -2.10
N HIS A 96 9.40 2.51 -1.87
CA HIS A 96 9.74 1.28 -2.58
C HIS A 96 9.27 1.26 -4.04
N LEU A 97 8.63 2.33 -4.52
CA LEU A 97 8.33 2.58 -5.94
C LEU A 97 9.23 3.62 -6.60
N ARG A 98 10.33 4.01 -5.95
CA ARG A 98 11.31 4.92 -6.55
C ARG A 98 11.95 4.35 -7.82
N CYS A 99 12.31 5.25 -8.72
CA CYS A 99 13.08 5.02 -9.93
C CYS A 99 14.37 5.85 -9.87
N HIS A 100 15.29 5.63 -10.80
CA HIS A 100 16.51 6.44 -10.90
C HIS A 100 16.15 7.93 -11.05
N GLY A 101 16.75 8.77 -10.21
CA GLY A 101 16.53 10.22 -10.21
C GLY A 101 15.49 10.71 -9.18
N ASP A 102 14.79 9.81 -8.47
CA ASP A 102 13.90 10.22 -7.37
C ASP A 102 14.68 10.53 -6.08
N VAL A 103 15.51 11.57 -6.10
CA VAL A 103 16.37 11.98 -4.96
C VAL A 103 15.55 12.18 -3.68
N ILE A 104 14.37 12.78 -3.78
CA ILE A 104 13.48 12.98 -2.63
C ILE A 104 13.02 11.66 -1.99
N LEU A 105 12.85 10.57 -2.76
CA LEU A 105 12.50 9.26 -2.22
C LEU A 105 13.71 8.51 -1.66
N GLU A 106 14.91 8.81 -2.13
CA GLU A 106 16.16 8.34 -1.53
C GLU A 106 16.36 8.94 -0.12
N GLU A 107 15.98 10.20 0.07
CA GLU A 107 15.99 10.87 1.38
C GLU A 107 14.80 10.48 2.26
N ALA A 108 13.61 10.31 1.68
CA ALA A 108 12.39 9.96 2.41
C ALA A 108 12.44 8.57 3.02
N LEU A 109 13.10 7.61 2.36
CA LEU A 109 13.13 6.23 2.83
C LEU A 109 13.82 6.10 4.21
N PRO A 110 15.07 6.57 4.42
CA PRO A 110 15.70 6.57 5.73
C PRO A 110 14.86 7.30 6.79
N PHE A 111 14.28 8.45 6.46
CA PHE A 111 13.40 9.19 7.36
C PHE A 111 12.21 8.34 7.84
N ALA A 112 11.51 7.69 6.90
CA ALA A 112 10.39 6.83 7.22
C ALA A 112 10.82 5.62 8.07
N ILE A 113 11.92 4.95 7.71
CA ILE A 113 12.45 3.79 8.45
C ILE A 113 12.76 4.17 9.90
N THR A 114 13.59 5.19 10.13
CA THR A 114 14.03 5.59 11.47
C THR A 114 12.84 5.93 12.38
N HIS A 115 11.83 6.59 11.85
CA HIS A 115 10.66 6.99 12.64
C HIS A 115 9.64 5.86 12.81
N LEU A 116 9.52 4.93 11.87
CA LEU A 116 8.72 3.71 12.03
C LEU A 116 9.33 2.74 13.06
N GLU A 117 10.65 2.68 13.17
CA GLU A 117 11.35 1.89 14.21
C GLU A 117 11.17 2.47 15.63
N SER A 118 10.87 3.77 15.71
CA SER A 118 10.77 4.51 16.98
C SER A 118 9.32 4.80 17.41
N ILE A 119 8.33 4.11 16.84
CA ILE A 119 6.92 4.38 17.16
C ILE A 119 6.59 3.96 18.60
N ASP A 120 5.72 4.72 19.23
CA ASP A 120 5.11 4.35 20.50
C ASP A 120 3.87 3.49 20.21
N GLU A 121 4.02 2.17 20.29
CA GLU A 121 2.94 1.20 20.02
C GLU A 121 1.70 1.45 20.90
N MET A 122 1.85 2.03 22.10
CA MET A 122 0.73 2.34 22.98
C MET A 122 -0.16 3.48 22.46
N LYS A 123 0.35 4.30 21.53
CA LYS A 123 -0.37 5.44 20.94
C LYS A 123 -1.00 5.14 19.59
N VAL A 124 -0.82 3.93 19.06
CA VAL A 124 -1.39 3.51 17.76
C VAL A 124 -2.37 2.35 17.93
N SER A 125 -3.26 2.17 16.96
CA SER A 125 -4.15 1.02 16.97
C SER A 125 -3.36 -0.27 16.77
N THR A 126 -3.85 -1.37 17.35
CA THR A 126 -3.23 -2.70 17.21
C THR A 126 -3.06 -3.12 15.74
N SER A 127 -4.04 -2.81 14.88
CA SER A 127 -3.93 -3.08 13.44
C SER A 127 -2.81 -2.26 12.79
N LEU A 128 -2.67 -0.97 13.15
CA LEU A 128 -1.61 -0.13 12.58
C LEU A 128 -0.23 -0.56 13.07
N ALA A 129 -0.07 -0.91 14.35
CA ALA A 129 1.18 -1.46 14.88
C ALA A 129 1.60 -2.73 14.12
N LYS A 130 0.68 -3.69 13.95
CA LYS A 130 0.95 -4.92 13.17
C LYS A 130 1.35 -4.62 11.72
N GLN A 131 0.72 -3.62 11.08
CA GLN A 131 1.08 -3.20 9.73
C GLN A 131 2.49 -2.59 9.67
N VAL A 132 2.90 -1.82 10.68
CA VAL A 132 4.27 -1.30 10.77
C VAL A 132 5.27 -2.44 10.96
N SER A 133 5.01 -3.38 11.87
CA SER A 133 5.89 -4.54 12.08
C SER A 133 6.04 -5.37 10.80
N HIS A 134 4.95 -5.64 10.09
CA HIS A 134 4.99 -6.35 8.80
C HIS A 134 5.80 -5.60 7.74
N ALA A 135 5.61 -4.28 7.64
CA ALA A 135 6.34 -3.44 6.70
C ALA A 135 7.86 -3.39 6.96
N GLN A 136 8.27 -3.50 8.24
CA GLN A 136 9.68 -3.62 8.63
C GLN A 136 10.32 -4.94 8.20
N GLU A 137 9.55 -6.03 8.14
CA GLU A 137 10.02 -7.30 7.58
C GLU A 137 10.16 -7.21 6.06
N GLN A 138 9.12 -6.71 5.37
CA GLN A 138 9.15 -6.46 3.94
C GLN A 138 8.10 -5.41 3.52
N PRO A 139 8.42 -4.56 2.53
CA PRO A 139 7.43 -3.67 1.94
C PRO A 139 6.43 -4.44 1.06
N LEU A 140 5.21 -3.92 0.93
CA LEU A 140 4.11 -4.53 0.18
C LEU A 140 4.52 -4.91 -1.24
N ARG A 141 5.30 -4.06 -1.92
CA ARG A 141 5.74 -4.30 -3.32
C ARG A 141 6.65 -5.53 -3.46
N LYS A 142 7.34 -5.94 -2.39
CA LYS A 142 8.23 -7.11 -2.40
C LYS A 142 7.55 -8.39 -1.91
N GLY A 143 6.36 -8.27 -1.32
CA GLY A 143 5.57 -9.40 -0.86
C GLY A 143 4.90 -10.16 -2.02
N LEU A 144 4.71 -11.47 -1.84
CA LEU A 144 3.90 -12.26 -2.76
C LEU A 144 2.42 -11.87 -2.56
N PRO A 145 1.69 -11.46 -3.61
CA PRO A 145 0.33 -10.92 -3.47
C PRO A 145 -0.59 -11.79 -2.63
N ARG A 146 -0.48 -13.12 -2.77
CA ARG A 146 -1.32 -14.06 -2.04
C ARG A 146 -1.00 -14.17 -0.55
N LEU A 147 0.27 -14.04 -0.19
CA LEU A 147 0.69 -14.04 1.22
C LEU A 147 0.31 -12.71 1.89
N GLU A 148 0.50 -11.60 1.17
CA GLU A 148 0.08 -10.26 1.59
C GLU A 148 -1.44 -10.21 1.82
N ALA A 149 -2.23 -10.76 0.89
CA ALA A 149 -3.68 -10.86 1.04
C ALA A 149 -4.09 -11.66 2.28
N ARG A 150 -3.45 -12.81 2.54
CA ARG A 150 -3.73 -13.62 3.73
C ARG A 150 -3.46 -12.85 5.03
N HIS A 151 -2.34 -12.13 5.08
CA HIS A 151 -1.98 -11.32 6.24
C HIS A 151 -2.99 -10.18 6.41
N TYR A 152 -3.29 -9.45 5.34
CA TYR A 152 -4.18 -8.30 5.38
C TYR A 152 -5.64 -8.65 5.69
N ILE A 153 -6.16 -9.79 5.25
CA ILE A 153 -7.53 -10.24 5.62
C ILE A 153 -7.72 -10.28 7.14
N SER A 154 -6.70 -10.76 7.87
CA SER A 154 -6.74 -10.84 9.33
C SER A 154 -6.76 -9.44 9.97
N LEU A 155 -5.91 -8.54 9.47
CA LEU A 155 -5.86 -7.15 9.94
C LEU A 155 -7.13 -6.37 9.62
N TYR A 156 -7.66 -6.55 8.41
CA TYR A 156 -8.87 -5.88 7.94
C TYR A 156 -10.09 -6.30 8.77
N GLN A 157 -10.18 -7.57 9.17
CA GLN A 157 -11.23 -8.04 10.07
C GLN A 157 -11.18 -7.39 11.47
N GLU A 158 -9.98 -7.05 11.97
CA GLU A 158 -9.81 -6.37 13.25
C GLU A 158 -10.13 -4.87 13.19
N GLU A 159 -10.16 -4.26 12.00
CA GLU A 159 -10.49 -2.84 11.85
C GLU A 159 -11.97 -2.58 12.18
N PRO A 160 -12.28 -1.68 13.13
CA PRO A 160 -13.68 -1.43 13.52
C PRO A 160 -14.58 -0.92 12.39
N SER A 161 -14.00 -0.27 11.39
CA SER A 161 -14.68 0.35 10.26
C SER A 161 -14.67 -0.50 8.99
N HIS A 162 -14.29 -1.78 9.06
CA HIS A 162 -14.20 -2.60 7.86
C HIS A 162 -15.57 -2.82 7.20
N ASP A 163 -15.57 -2.85 5.87
CA ASP A 163 -16.71 -3.27 5.08
C ASP A 163 -16.86 -4.79 5.16
N LYS A 164 -17.98 -5.24 5.73
CA LYS A 164 -18.30 -6.66 5.93
C LYS A 164 -18.48 -7.42 4.61
N ILE A 165 -19.06 -6.78 3.60
CA ILE A 165 -19.28 -7.38 2.28
C ILE A 165 -17.92 -7.64 1.63
N LEU A 166 -17.04 -6.64 1.68
CA LEU A 166 -15.69 -6.75 1.13
C LEU A 166 -14.87 -7.84 1.85
N LEU A 167 -14.97 -7.92 3.18
CA LEU A 167 -14.30 -8.97 3.96
C LEU A 167 -14.84 -10.36 3.61
N THR A 168 -16.17 -10.52 3.49
CA THR A 168 -16.78 -11.78 3.11
C THR A 168 -16.35 -12.22 1.72
N LEU A 169 -16.35 -11.30 0.74
CA LEU A 169 -15.86 -11.56 -0.61
C LEU A 169 -14.40 -12.03 -0.59
N ALA A 170 -13.52 -11.29 0.09
CA ALA A 170 -12.10 -11.62 0.18
C ALA A 170 -11.85 -13.01 0.79
N LYS A 171 -12.60 -13.39 1.83
CA LYS A 171 -12.46 -14.72 2.44
C LYS A 171 -12.94 -15.85 1.53
N LEU A 172 -14.09 -15.67 0.87
CA LEU A 172 -14.63 -16.66 -0.06
C LEU A 172 -13.68 -16.86 -1.24
N ASP A 173 -13.21 -15.76 -1.83
CA ASP A 173 -12.22 -15.77 -2.89
C ASP A 173 -10.91 -16.44 -2.45
N PHE A 174 -10.47 -16.12 -1.22
CA PHE A 174 -9.25 -16.68 -0.68
C PHE A 174 -9.32 -18.21 -0.60
N ASN A 175 -10.42 -18.72 -0.07
CA ASN A 175 -10.63 -20.16 0.11
C ASN A 175 -10.83 -20.88 -1.22
N LEU A 176 -11.60 -20.30 -2.16
CA LEU A 176 -11.87 -20.91 -3.47
C LEU A 176 -10.58 -21.18 -4.25
N LEU A 177 -9.74 -20.15 -4.39
CA LEU A 177 -8.45 -20.26 -5.05
C LEU A 177 -7.48 -21.18 -4.27
N GLN A 178 -7.54 -21.21 -2.93
CA GLN A 178 -6.74 -22.15 -2.14
C GLN A 178 -7.10 -23.61 -2.45
N GLU A 179 -8.40 -23.93 -2.58
CA GLU A 179 -8.84 -25.27 -3.00
C GLU A 179 -8.35 -25.63 -4.42
N GLN A 180 -8.34 -24.66 -5.34
CA GLN A 180 -7.80 -24.86 -6.69
C GLN A 180 -6.30 -25.18 -6.65
N HIS A 181 -5.50 -24.39 -5.94
CA HIS A 181 -4.07 -24.63 -5.78
C HIS A 181 -3.79 -26.00 -5.14
N GLN A 182 -4.58 -26.42 -4.14
CA GLN A 182 -4.45 -27.75 -3.53
C GLN A 182 -4.70 -28.88 -4.54
N LYS A 183 -5.71 -28.72 -5.42
CA LYS A 183 -5.99 -29.69 -6.50
C LYS A 183 -4.85 -29.74 -7.52
N GLU A 184 -4.28 -28.59 -7.88
CA GLU A 184 -3.14 -28.49 -8.80
C GLU A 184 -1.89 -29.15 -8.24
N ILE A 185 -1.52 -28.83 -6.99
CA ILE A 185 -0.42 -29.47 -6.28
C ILE A 185 -0.65 -30.99 -6.22
N GLY A 186 -1.86 -31.43 -5.88
CA GLY A 186 -2.19 -32.86 -5.85
C GLY A 186 -2.02 -33.55 -7.21
N LYS A 187 -2.25 -32.86 -8.33
CA LYS A 187 -1.97 -33.39 -9.68
C LYS A 187 -0.46 -33.44 -9.94
N ILE A 188 0.27 -32.35 -9.67
CA ILE A 188 1.72 -32.27 -9.88
C ILE A 188 2.44 -33.37 -9.09
N THR A 189 2.17 -33.51 -7.79
CA THR A 189 2.81 -34.52 -6.94
C THR A 189 2.55 -35.94 -7.42
N ARG A 190 1.34 -36.23 -7.94
CA ARG A 190 1.04 -37.54 -8.54
C ARG A 190 1.81 -37.76 -9.84
N SER A 191 1.99 -36.73 -10.67
CA SER A 191 2.70 -36.80 -11.94
C SER A 191 4.22 -36.87 -11.78
N THR A 192 4.79 -36.37 -10.68
CA THR A 192 6.24 -36.42 -10.41
C THR A 192 6.68 -37.71 -9.71
N ASN A 193 5.74 -38.49 -9.18
CA ASN A 193 6.00 -39.82 -8.64
C ASN A 193 6.09 -40.84 -9.80
N PHE A 194 7.16 -40.80 -10.57
CA PHE A 194 7.55 -41.92 -11.44
C PHE A 194 8.35 -42.96 -10.63
N PRO A 195 8.17 -44.27 -10.91
CA PRO A 195 8.85 -45.36 -10.20
C PRO A 195 10.36 -45.40 -10.44
#